data_AF-A0A521EEA3-F1
#
_entry.id   AF-A0A521EEA3-F1
#
_cell.length_a   1.000
_cell.length_b   1.000
_cell.length_c   1.000
_cell.angle_alpha   90.00
_cell.angle_beta   90.00
_cell.angle_gamma   90.00
#
_symmetry.space_group_name_H-M   'P 1'
#
loop_
_entity.id
_entity.type
_entity.pdbx_description
1 polymer ?
#
loop_
_entity_poly.entity_id
_entity_poly.type
_entity_poly.pdbx_seq_one_letter_code
_entity_poly.pdbx_strand_id
1 'polypeptide(L)'
;MTVVDPSLKAAPPPDTLYYGTSATLTTTALIEGLLPGAQSHVRLFTNPASARKASDGNGKQVVFTVYARAAYDEGQPFWVLENGVWLTTAVERDCLYLPPVRGAE
;
A
#
# COMPACT_ATOMS: atom_id res chain seq x y z
N MET A 1 10.56 -15.04 -4.65
CA MET A 1 11.85 -14.52 -4.16
C MET A 1 11.86 -13.04 -4.54
N THR A 2 11.25 -12.15 -3.75
CA THR A 2 11.16 -10.74 -4.14
C THR A 2 12.45 -10.07 -3.71
N VAL A 3 13.26 -9.65 -4.69
CA VAL A 3 14.47 -8.88 -4.47
C VAL A 3 14.11 -7.62 -3.68
N VAL A 4 14.64 -7.49 -2.47
CA VAL A 4 14.69 -6.20 -1.78
C VAL A 4 15.82 -5.46 -2.47
N ASP A 5 15.46 -4.45 -3.25
CA ASP A 5 16.41 -3.57 -3.91
C ASP A 5 17.27 -2.87 -2.83
N PRO A 6 18.62 -2.90 -2.92
CA PRO A 6 19.51 -2.35 -1.89
C PRO A 6 19.53 -0.81 -1.80
N SER A 7 18.65 -0.12 -2.51
CA SER A 7 18.58 1.36 -2.58
C SER A 7 17.36 1.93 -1.85
N LEU A 8 17.07 1.46 -0.63
CA LEU A 8 16.00 2.04 0.19
C LEU A 8 16.45 3.36 0.79
N LYS A 9 15.97 4.48 0.24
CA LYS A 9 16.23 5.80 0.81
C LYS A 9 15.03 6.24 1.64
N ALA A 10 15.26 6.52 2.92
CA ALA A 10 14.23 7.12 3.77
C ALA A 10 13.91 8.51 3.24
N ALA A 11 12.64 8.75 2.94
CA ALA A 11 12.18 10.02 2.37
C ALA A 11 10.76 10.31 2.86
N PRO A 12 10.39 11.59 2.99
CA PRO A 12 9.01 11.96 3.32
C PRO A 12 8.08 11.57 2.15
N PRO A 13 7.03 10.75 2.40
CA PRO A 13 6.09 10.35 1.37
C PRO A 13 5.18 11.49 0.92
N PRO A 14 4.53 11.36 -0.25
CA PRO A 14 3.46 12.26 -0.65
C PRO A 14 2.21 12.11 0.24
N ASP A 15 1.26 13.04 0.12
CA ASP A 15 0.00 13.04 0.87
C ASP A 15 -0.74 11.70 0.79
N THR A 16 -0.82 11.13 -0.41
CA THR A 16 -1.51 9.86 -0.66
C THR A 16 -0.70 8.92 -1.54
N LEU A 17 -0.71 7.65 -1.16
CA LEU A 17 -0.17 6.53 -1.90
C LEU A 17 -1.25 5.47 -2.13
N TYR A 18 -0.96 4.48 -2.95
CA TYR A 18 -1.92 3.45 -3.37
C TYR A 18 -1.35 2.06 -3.15
N TYR A 19 -2.12 1.21 -2.48
CA TYR A 19 -1.79 -0.20 -2.26
C TYR A 19 -2.73 -1.09 -3.08
N GLY A 20 -2.16 -1.94 -3.92
CA GLY A 20 -2.91 -2.89 -4.73
C GLY A 20 -3.01 -4.24 -4.05
N THR A 21 -4.23 -4.71 -3.80
CA THR A 21 -4.47 -6.04 -3.23
C THR A 21 -5.65 -6.74 -3.88
N SER A 22 -5.84 -8.01 -3.54
CA SER A 22 -6.98 -8.80 -3.99
C SER A 22 -8.20 -8.52 -3.12
N ALA A 23 -9.40 -8.54 -3.71
CA ALA A 23 -10.66 -8.36 -2.98
C ALA A 23 -10.79 -9.32 -1.78
N THR A 24 -10.29 -10.55 -1.89
CA THR A 24 -10.32 -11.54 -0.81
C THR A 24 -9.51 -11.11 0.42
N LEU A 25 -8.41 -10.37 0.23
CA LEU A 25 -7.56 -9.87 1.32
C LEU A 25 -7.98 -8.47 1.81
N THR A 26 -8.91 -7.83 1.11
CA THR A 26 -9.39 -6.47 1.43
C THR A 26 -10.07 -6.42 2.80
N THR A 27 -10.92 -7.40 3.10
CA THR A 27 -11.59 -7.50 4.41
C THR A 27 -10.58 -7.64 5.54
N THR A 28 -9.58 -8.50 5.39
CA THR A 28 -8.52 -8.66 6.40
C THR A 28 -7.71 -7.38 6.57
N ALA A 29 -7.31 -6.73 5.47
CA ALA A 29 -6.56 -5.47 5.52
C ALA A 29 -7.35 -4.32 6.19
N LEU A 30 -8.68 -4.29 6.06
CA LEU A 30 -9.54 -3.33 6.76
C LEU A 30 -9.68 -3.64 8.25
N ILE A 31 -9.71 -4.92 8.62
CA ILE A 31 -9.91 -5.37 10.01
C ILE A 31 -8.60 -5.36 10.79
N GLU A 32 -7.46 -5.62 10.17
CA GLU A 32 -6.16 -5.74 10.85
C GLU A 32 -5.19 -4.60 10.50
N GLY A 33 -5.44 -3.86 9.41
CA GLY A 33 -4.46 -2.95 8.81
C GLY A 33 -3.59 -3.65 7.77
N LEU A 34 -2.69 -2.89 7.13
CA LEU A 34 -1.68 -3.49 6.25
C LEU A 34 -0.50 -3.93 7.10
N LEU A 35 -0.49 -5.20 7.46
CA LEU A 35 0.64 -5.84 8.12
C LEU A 35 1.63 -6.35 7.06
N PRO A 36 2.94 -6.22 7.29
CA PRO A 36 3.93 -6.91 6.49
C PRO A 36 3.76 -8.41 6.79
N GLY A 37 3.17 -9.15 5.85
CA GLY A 37 3.08 -10.60 5.98
C GLY A 37 4.47 -11.25 5.83
N ALA A 38 4.59 -12.25 4.96
CA ALA A 38 5.88 -12.92 4.68
C ALA A 38 6.88 -12.05 3.87
N GLN A 39 6.47 -10.89 3.38
CA GLN A 39 7.33 -9.90 2.72
C GLN A 39 7.60 -8.82 3.77
N SER A 40 8.85 -8.58 4.16
CA SER A 40 9.21 -7.67 5.26
C SER A 40 8.71 -6.21 5.12
N HIS A 41 8.13 -5.81 3.99
CA HIS A 41 7.64 -4.46 3.75
C HIS A 41 6.39 -4.42 2.84
N VAL A 42 5.51 -3.45 3.10
CA VAL A 42 4.32 -3.13 2.30
C VAL A 42 4.72 -2.25 1.12
N ARG A 43 4.40 -2.68 -0.12
CA ARG A 43 4.70 -1.94 -1.36
C ARG A 43 3.56 -1.01 -1.76
N LEU A 44 3.85 0.27 -1.81
CA LEU A 44 2.94 1.36 -2.14
C LEU A 44 3.34 2.00 -3.46
N PHE A 45 2.38 2.57 -4.17
CA PHE A 45 2.58 3.23 -5.46
C PHE A 45 2.01 4.64 -5.43
N THR A 46 2.62 5.56 -6.18
CA THR A 46 2.07 6.91 -6.37
C THR A 46 0.87 6.93 -7.32
N ASN A 47 0.63 5.85 -8.06
CA ASN A 47 -0.40 5.76 -9.09
C ASN A 47 -1.30 4.52 -8.87
N PRO A 48 -2.64 4.67 -8.77
CA PRO A 48 -3.56 3.55 -8.56
C PRO A 48 -3.53 2.53 -9.69
N ALA A 49 -3.28 2.96 -10.94
CA ALA A 49 -3.18 2.04 -12.07
C ALA A 49 -1.94 1.14 -11.97
N SER A 50 -0.83 1.66 -11.43
CA SER A 50 0.39 0.88 -11.16
C SER A 50 0.15 -0.11 -10.02
N ALA A 51 -0.49 0.33 -8.94
CA ALA A 51 -0.89 -0.54 -7.83
C ALA A 51 -1.78 -1.70 -8.31
N ARG A 52 -2.76 -1.39 -9.17
CA ARG A 52 -3.63 -2.39 -9.77
C ARG A 52 -2.91 -3.33 -10.74
N LYS A 53 -1.92 -2.86 -11.48
CA LYS A 53 -1.10 -3.75 -12.33
C LYS A 53 -0.17 -4.64 -11.51
N ALA A 54 0.30 -4.17 -10.36
CA ALA A 54 1.21 -4.90 -9.48
C ALA A 54 0.53 -6.05 -8.72
N SER A 55 -0.79 -5.99 -8.52
CA SER A 55 -1.55 -7.11 -7.97
C SER A 55 -1.78 -8.17 -9.05
N ASP A 56 -0.80 -9.07 -9.21
CA ASP A 56 -0.89 -10.23 -10.10
C ASP A 56 -1.95 -11.20 -9.57
N GLY A 57 -3.19 -10.96 -9.95
CA GLY A 57 -4.34 -11.71 -9.50
C GLY A 57 -5.40 -11.72 -10.59
N ASN A 58 -5.70 -12.90 -11.10
CA ASN A 58 -6.74 -13.16 -12.11
C ASN A 58 -8.14 -13.00 -11.45
N GLY A 59 -8.47 -11.80 -10.96
CA GLY A 59 -9.67 -11.56 -10.15
C GLY A 59 -9.96 -10.09 -9.82
N LYS A 60 -10.87 -9.85 -8.85
CA LYS A 60 -11.33 -8.52 -8.45
C LYS A 60 -10.22 -7.81 -7.66
N GLN A 61 -9.50 -6.92 -8.33
CA GLN A 61 -8.43 -6.13 -7.73
C GLN A 61 -9.01 -4.90 -7.04
N VAL A 62 -8.50 -4.62 -5.85
CA VAL A 62 -8.90 -3.48 -5.02
C VAL A 62 -7.68 -2.62 -4.78
N VAL A 63 -7.87 -1.30 -4.91
CA VAL A 63 -6.83 -0.31 -4.64
C VAL A 63 -7.22 0.46 -3.40
N PHE A 64 -6.41 0.34 -2.36
CA PHE A 64 -6.51 1.15 -1.16
C PHE A 64 -5.76 2.46 -1.35
N THR A 65 -6.35 3.53 -0.86
CA THR A 65 -5.69 4.81 -0.71
C THR A 65 -5.06 4.86 0.67
N VAL A 66 -3.77 5.14 0.74
CA VAL A 66 -2.99 5.20 1.97
C VAL A 66 -2.60 6.64 2.22
N TYR A 67 -3.01 7.19 3.36
CA TYR A 67 -2.59 8.53 3.81
C TYR A 67 -1.16 8.48 4.36
N ALA A 68 -0.19 8.35 3.45
CA ALA A 68 1.20 8.16 3.80
C ALA A 68 1.79 9.36 4.55
N ARG A 69 1.33 10.58 4.25
CA ARG A 69 1.74 11.78 5.00
C ARG A 69 1.26 11.75 6.46
N ALA A 70 0.04 11.30 6.71
CA ALA A 70 -0.49 11.18 8.07
C ALA A 70 0.31 10.15 8.86
N ALA A 71 0.54 8.96 8.28
CA ALA A 71 1.37 7.93 8.89
C ALA A 71 2.81 8.41 9.15
N TYR A 72 3.42 9.18 8.23
CA TYR A 72 4.76 9.73 8.43
C TYR A 72 4.81 10.76 9.56
N ASP A 73 3.78 11.58 9.71
CA ASP A 73 3.65 12.56 10.81
C ASP A 73 3.53 11.86 12.17
N GLU A 74 2.84 10.70 12.20
CA GLU A 74 2.76 9.79 13.36
C GLU A 74 4.10 9.07 13.66
N GLY A 75 5.13 9.27 12.84
CA GLY A 75 6.46 8.68 13.01
C GLY A 75 6.69 7.37 12.26
N GLN A 76 5.79 6.99 11.35
CA GLN A 76 5.94 5.77 10.56
C GLN A 76 7.05 5.94 9.50
N PRO A 77 8.02 5.01 9.44
CA PRO A 77 9.10 5.10 8.46
C PRO A 77 8.60 4.73 7.05
N PHE A 78 8.97 5.56 6.08
CA PHE A 78 8.74 5.33 4.66
C PHE A 78 10.06 5.38 3.89
N TRP A 79 10.18 4.49 2.91
CA TRP A 79 11.31 4.42 2.00
C TRP A 79 10.83 4.53 0.56
N VAL A 80 11.60 5.23 -0.27
CA VAL A 80 11.33 5.35 -1.70
C VAL A 80 12.37 4.58 -2.49
N LEU A 81 11.91 3.88 -3.52
CA LEU A 81 12.73 3.24 -4.55
C LEU A 81 12.87 4.16 -5.76
N GLU A 82 13.95 3.97 -6.52
CA GLU A 82 14.25 4.77 -7.72
C GLU A 82 13.13 4.74 -8.78
N ASN A 83 12.31 3.68 -8.80
CA ASN A 83 11.16 3.53 -9.71
C ASN A 83 9.86 4.19 -9.21
N GLY A 84 9.90 5.02 -8.16
CA GLY A 84 8.71 5.67 -7.59
C GLY A 84 7.79 4.71 -6.83
N VAL A 85 8.32 3.54 -6.46
CA VAL A 85 7.67 2.59 -5.55
C VAL A 85 8.06 2.96 -4.13
N TRP A 86 7.07 2.97 -3.24
CA TRP A 86 7.24 3.30 -1.84
C TRP A 86 7.13 2.04 -0.99
N LEU A 87 7.83 2.01 0.12
CA LEU A 87 7.87 0.90 1.05
C LEU A 87 7.63 1.43 2.46
N THR A 88 6.88 0.68 3.25
CA THR A 88 6.68 0.95 4.67
C THR A 88 6.63 -0.37 5.44
N THR A 89 6.84 -0.32 6.74
CA THR A 89 6.77 -1.52 7.60
C THR A 89 5.34 -1.98 7.73
N ALA A 90 4.45 -1.10 8.19
CA ALA A 90 3.03 -1.37 8.36
C ALA A 90 2.22 -0.11 8.04
N VAL A 91 0.92 -0.26 7.81
CA VAL A 91 -0.01 0.88 7.75
C VAL A 91 -1.21 0.56 8.62
N GLU A 92 -1.50 1.45 9.56
CA GLU A 92 -2.69 1.35 10.39
C GLU A 92 -3.96 1.58 9.57
N ARG A 93 -5.05 0.93 9.99
CA ARG A 93 -6.35 1.04 9.32
C ARG A 93 -6.86 2.47 9.22
N ASP A 94 -6.49 3.33 10.16
CA ASP A 94 -6.94 4.73 10.20
C ASP A 94 -6.36 5.52 9.01
N CYS A 95 -5.15 5.18 8.61
CA CYS A 95 -4.49 5.72 7.42
C CYS A 95 -4.91 5.01 6.12
N LEU A 96 -5.87 4.07 6.17
CA LEU A 96 -6.37 3.33 5.00
C LEU A 96 -7.77 3.79 4.61
N TYR A 97 -7.87 4.31 3.39
CA TYR A 97 -9.13 4.67 2.78
C TYR A 97 -9.43 3.77 1.59
N LEU A 98 -10.53 3.04 1.69
CA LEU A 98 -11.09 2.28 0.58
C LEU A 98 -12.30 3.04 0.04
N PRO A 99 -12.26 3.55 -1.20
CA PRO A 99 -13.44 4.15 -1.78
C PRO A 99 -14.54 3.08 -1.90
N PRO A 100 -15.81 3.41 -1.56
CA PRO A 100 -16.90 2.46 -1.69
C PRO A 100 -17.02 2.04 -3.16
N VAL A 101 -16.95 0.73 -3.40
CA VAL A 101 -17.19 0.17 -4.73
C VAL A 101 -18.67 0.40 -5.07
N ARG A 102 -18.96 1.42 -5.91
CA ARG A 102 -20.29 1.61 -6.48
C ARG A 102 -20.65 0.34 -7.28
N GLY A 103 -21.57 -0.46 -6.75
CA GLY A 103 -22.01 -1.71 -7.36
C GLY A 103 -22.59 -2.75 -6.39
N ALA A 104 -23.10 -2.32 -5.23
CA ALA A 104 -24.06 -3.11 -4.46
C ALA A 104 -25.41 -2.40 -4.59
N GLU A 105 -26.07 -2.62 -5.72
CA GLU A 105 -27.52 -2.50 -5.88
C GLU A 105 -28.04 -3.89 -6.23
#